data_AF-A0A832BQ25-F1
#
_entry.id   AF-A0A832BQ25-F1
#
_cell.length_a   1.000
_cell.length_b   1.000
_cell.length_c   1.000
_cell.angle_alpha   90.00
_cell.angle_beta   90.00
_cell.angle_gamma   90.00
#
_symmetry.space_group_name_H-M   'P 1'
#
loop_
_entity.id
_entity.type
_entity.pdbx_description
1 polymer ?
#
loop_
_entity_poly.entity_id
_entity_poly.type
_entity_poly.pdbx_seq_one_letter_code
_entity_poly.pdbx_strand_id
1 'polypeptide(L)'
;MPFHGQKFNFIPHNSIVVKGLERYSAINRGEAVAKFQIAKRIETERVEGLEELLRVHSKLKREFKRIFSESDLRILNEEAAKYSFLHLKRDLLKEMLKACNFCERKCGVNRYETTGFCRCSSTSHYSSEFLHLGEEPELVPSHTIFFNRCTFACVFCQNYDIVYTDDMVANPEELAMLIDVRYRQGSRNVNFVGGNPDQHAHTIAEILLNVRSNIPVVWNSNMYHSEELADVIE
;
A
#
# COMPACT_ATOMS: atom_id res chain seq x y z
N MET A 1 -30.50 25.98 7.41
CA MET A 1 -30.82 25.36 6.10
C MET A 1 -30.35 23.92 6.16
N PRO A 2 -31.25 22.93 6.15
CA PRO A 2 -30.85 21.54 6.31
C PRO A 2 -30.27 21.02 4.99
N PHE A 3 -29.03 20.56 5.05
CA PHE A 3 -28.37 19.85 3.95
C PHE A 3 -29.18 18.59 3.63
N HIS A 4 -29.85 18.60 2.48
CA HIS A 4 -30.41 17.39 1.89
C HIS A 4 -29.24 16.48 1.51
N GLY A 5 -29.06 15.40 2.26
CA GLY A 5 -28.20 14.29 1.88
C GLY A 5 -28.73 13.67 0.60
N GLN A 6 -28.08 13.93 -0.53
CA GLN A 6 -28.17 13.08 -1.70
C GLN A 6 -27.64 11.71 -1.30
N LYS A 7 -28.54 10.78 -1.02
CA LYS A 7 -28.25 9.36 -1.09
C LYS A 7 -27.84 9.09 -2.53
N PHE A 8 -26.55 8.91 -2.77
CA PHE A 8 -26.09 8.25 -3.98
C PHE A 8 -26.64 6.83 -3.94
N ASN A 9 -27.76 6.61 -4.61
CA ASN A 9 -28.25 5.28 -4.93
C ASN A 9 -27.20 4.66 -5.87
N PHE A 10 -26.23 3.95 -5.29
CA PHE A 10 -25.38 3.05 -6.04
C PHE A 10 -26.28 1.98 -6.66
N ILE A 11 -26.55 2.14 -7.95
CA ILE A 11 -27.14 1.11 -8.78
C ILE A 11 -26.20 -0.09 -8.69
N PRO A 12 -26.66 -1.30 -8.33
CA PRO A 12 -25.82 -2.47 -8.39
C PRO A 12 -25.56 -2.73 -9.86
N HIS A 13 -24.44 -2.23 -10.38
CA HIS A 13 -23.90 -2.79 -11.61
C HIS A 13 -23.68 -4.26 -11.32
N ASN A 14 -24.39 -5.13 -12.06
CA ASN A 14 -24.09 -6.54 -12.16
C ASN A 14 -22.58 -6.67 -12.26
N SER A 15 -21.92 -7.01 -11.14
CA SER A 15 -20.48 -6.89 -11.03
C SER A 15 -19.91 -8.05 -11.82
N ILE A 16 -19.58 -7.81 -13.09
CA ILE A 16 -18.76 -8.72 -13.86
C ILE A 16 -17.48 -8.89 -13.03
N VAL A 17 -17.31 -10.06 -12.44
CA VAL A 17 -16.08 -10.38 -11.73
C VAL A 17 -15.01 -10.48 -12.80
N VAL A 18 -14.14 -9.48 -12.84
CA VAL A 18 -13.00 -9.47 -13.75
C VAL A 18 -12.04 -10.56 -13.30
N LYS A 19 -11.65 -11.43 -14.24
CA LYS A 19 -10.70 -12.51 -13.99
C LYS A 19 -9.38 -11.93 -13.45
N GLY A 20 -8.88 -12.45 -12.34
CA GLY A 20 -7.71 -11.94 -11.62
C GLY A 20 -8.03 -10.92 -10.52
N LEU A 21 -9.26 -10.38 -10.47
CA LEU A 21 -9.74 -9.45 -9.45
C LEU A 21 -10.86 -10.06 -8.58
N GLU A 22 -10.87 -11.38 -8.42
CA GLU A 22 -11.91 -12.10 -7.68
C GLU A 22 -11.92 -11.67 -6.20
N ARG A 23 -10.73 -11.65 -5.54
CA ARG A 23 -10.63 -11.21 -4.14
C ARG A 23 -10.91 -9.72 -4.01
N TYR A 24 -10.42 -8.90 -4.94
CA TYR A 24 -10.72 -7.47 -4.97
C TYR A 24 -12.24 -7.23 -4.97
N SER A 25 -12.96 -7.97 -5.81
CA SER A 25 -14.42 -7.89 -5.91
C SER A 25 -15.10 -8.42 -4.64
N ALA A 26 -14.60 -9.51 -4.06
CA ALA A 26 -15.11 -10.06 -2.80
C ALA A 26 -14.92 -9.10 -1.62
N ILE A 27 -13.79 -8.39 -1.50
CA ILE A 27 -13.58 -7.38 -0.45
C ILE A 27 -14.59 -6.24 -0.62
N ASN A 28 -14.80 -5.75 -1.85
CA ASN A 28 -15.78 -4.70 -2.14
C ASN A 28 -17.23 -5.09 -1.82
N ARG A 29 -17.58 -6.38 -1.94
CA ARG A 29 -18.88 -6.93 -1.53
C ARG A 29 -18.96 -7.24 -0.04
N GLY A 30 -17.88 -7.04 0.71
CA GLY A 30 -17.81 -7.39 2.13
C GLY A 30 -17.78 -8.90 2.38
N GLU A 31 -17.29 -9.70 1.44
CA GLU A 31 -17.20 -11.16 1.50
C GLU A 31 -15.78 -11.66 1.81
N ALA A 32 -14.77 -10.78 1.70
CA ALA A 32 -13.37 -11.11 1.95
C ALA A 32 -12.63 -9.99 2.67
N VAL A 33 -11.48 -10.34 3.26
CA VAL A 33 -10.64 -9.43 4.05
C VAL A 33 -9.42 -8.97 3.25
N ALA A 34 -9.06 -7.70 3.31
CA ALA A 34 -7.83 -7.20 2.71
C ALA A 34 -6.59 -7.83 3.38
N LYS A 35 -5.56 -8.16 2.59
CA LYS A 35 -4.35 -8.84 3.10
C LYS A 35 -3.70 -8.09 4.27
N PHE A 36 -3.62 -6.76 4.19
CA PHE A 36 -3.01 -5.95 5.25
C PHE A 36 -3.82 -6.01 6.56
N GLN A 37 -5.15 -6.14 6.50
CA GLN A 37 -5.98 -6.30 7.69
C GLN A 37 -5.70 -7.62 8.42
N ILE A 38 -5.41 -8.69 7.67
CA ILE A 38 -4.96 -9.97 8.25
C ILE A 38 -3.56 -9.80 8.87
N ALA A 39 -2.61 -9.20 8.13
CA ALA A 39 -1.24 -9.00 8.61
C ALA A 39 -1.14 -8.08 9.85
N LYS A 40 -2.13 -7.21 10.08
CA LYS A 40 -2.25 -6.39 11.31
C LYS A 40 -2.64 -7.18 12.55
N ARG A 41 -3.17 -8.39 12.39
CA ARG A 41 -3.72 -9.22 13.48
C ARG A 41 -2.88 -10.46 13.79
N ILE A 42 -1.85 -10.73 12.98
CA ILE A 42 -0.86 -11.74 13.30
C ILE A 42 0.15 -11.12 14.25
N GLU A 43 0.01 -11.41 15.54
CA GLU A 43 0.92 -10.94 16.59
C GLU A 43 2.33 -11.54 16.46
N THR A 44 3.34 -10.77 16.83
CA THR A 44 4.72 -11.25 16.88
C THR A 44 5.56 -10.44 17.87
N GLU A 45 6.78 -10.89 18.14
CA GLU A 45 7.74 -10.19 18.99
C GLU A 45 8.53 -9.15 18.17
N ARG A 46 8.90 -8.05 18.83
CA ARG A 46 9.80 -7.06 18.24
C ARG A 46 11.22 -7.62 18.23
N VAL A 47 11.85 -7.55 17.07
CA VAL A 47 13.25 -7.95 16.86
C VAL A 47 13.99 -6.83 16.12
N GLU A 48 15.31 -6.83 16.22
CA GLU A 48 16.19 -5.83 15.60
C GLU A 48 17.26 -6.50 14.75
N GLY A 49 17.75 -5.77 13.75
CA GLY A 49 18.74 -6.27 12.81
C GLY A 49 18.14 -7.00 11.61
N LEU A 50 18.74 -6.76 10.44
CA LEU A 50 18.21 -7.23 9.15
C LEU A 50 18.06 -8.76 9.08
N GLU A 51 19.07 -9.51 9.53
CA GLU A 51 19.06 -10.99 9.49
C GLU A 51 17.91 -11.57 10.32
N GLU A 52 17.72 -11.06 11.52
CA GLU A 52 16.67 -11.54 12.43
C GLU A 52 15.27 -11.13 11.94
N LEU A 53 15.12 -9.91 11.43
CA LEU A 53 13.88 -9.46 10.79
C LEU A 53 13.50 -10.36 9.61
N LEU A 54 14.45 -10.73 8.75
CA LEU A 54 14.23 -11.65 7.63
C LEU A 54 13.83 -13.05 8.11
N ARG A 55 14.51 -13.58 9.13
CA ARG A 55 14.19 -14.89 9.72
C ARG A 55 12.76 -14.95 10.26
N VAL A 56 12.35 -13.95 11.03
CA VAL A 56 10.99 -13.85 11.58
C VAL A 56 9.99 -13.62 10.44
N HIS A 57 10.33 -12.79 9.45
CA HIS A 57 9.49 -12.55 8.28
C HIS A 57 9.16 -13.85 7.52
N SER A 58 10.15 -14.70 7.23
CA SER A 58 9.92 -15.97 6.54
C SER A 58 9.04 -16.94 7.35
N LYS A 59 9.13 -16.92 8.68
CA LYS A 59 8.24 -17.69 9.56
C LYS A 59 6.80 -17.17 9.46
N LEU A 60 6.60 -15.87 9.67
CA LEU A 60 5.27 -15.25 9.67
C LEU A 60 4.63 -15.26 8.28
N LYS A 61 5.39 -15.22 7.18
CA LYS A 61 4.85 -15.35 5.82
C LYS A 61 4.16 -16.71 5.60
N ARG A 62 4.70 -17.79 6.18
CA ARG A 62 4.06 -19.12 6.14
C ARG A 62 2.78 -19.16 6.96
N GLU A 63 2.82 -18.58 8.16
CA GLU A 63 1.65 -18.46 9.03
C GLU A 63 0.55 -17.59 8.40
N PHE A 64 0.92 -16.46 7.81
CA PHE A 64 0.03 -15.60 7.05
C PHE A 64 -0.66 -16.36 5.93
N LYS A 65 0.06 -17.18 5.15
CA LYS A 65 -0.56 -17.99 4.08
C LYS A 65 -1.63 -18.94 4.61
N ARG A 66 -1.37 -19.60 5.75
CA ARG A 66 -2.33 -20.49 6.42
C ARG A 66 -3.57 -19.72 6.90
N ILE A 67 -3.36 -18.64 7.64
CA ILE A 67 -4.46 -17.79 8.14
C ILE A 67 -5.23 -17.20 6.97
N PHE A 68 -4.57 -16.72 5.92
CA PHE A 68 -5.20 -16.16 4.73
C PHE A 68 -6.13 -17.16 4.04
N SER A 69 -5.75 -18.43 3.93
CA SER A 69 -6.61 -19.48 3.33
C SER A 69 -7.82 -19.85 4.20
N GLU A 70 -7.71 -19.68 5.51
CA GLU A 70 -8.75 -20.05 6.48
C GLU A 70 -9.62 -18.84 6.91
N SER A 71 -9.13 -17.62 6.66
CA SER A 71 -9.72 -16.38 7.18
C SER A 71 -11.05 -16.06 6.52
N ASP A 72 -11.98 -15.64 7.36
CA ASP A 72 -13.22 -14.98 6.97
C ASP A 72 -13.34 -13.62 7.65
N LEU A 73 -14.50 -12.97 7.52
CA LEU A 73 -14.75 -11.63 8.07
C LEU A 73 -14.64 -11.55 9.60
N ARG A 74 -14.74 -12.67 10.34
CA ARG A 74 -14.69 -12.67 11.80
C ARG A 74 -13.36 -12.17 12.34
N ILE A 75 -12.28 -12.34 11.59
CA ILE A 75 -10.96 -11.79 11.96
C ILE A 75 -11.01 -10.28 12.14
N LEU A 76 -11.91 -9.56 11.46
CA LEU A 76 -12.04 -8.11 11.60
C LEU A 76 -12.59 -7.69 12.97
N ASN A 77 -13.24 -8.60 13.72
CA ASN A 77 -13.73 -8.36 15.08
C ASN A 77 -12.59 -8.40 16.12
N GLU A 78 -11.45 -8.99 15.77
CA GLU A 78 -10.27 -8.98 16.61
C GLU A 78 -9.57 -7.62 16.51
N GLU A 79 -9.05 -7.14 17.64
CA GLU A 79 -8.23 -5.94 17.66
C GLU A 79 -6.92 -6.18 16.91
N ALA A 80 -6.38 -5.11 16.30
CA ALA A 80 -5.05 -5.18 15.72
C ALA A 80 -4.02 -5.44 16.82
N ALA A 81 -3.03 -6.30 16.53
CA ALA A 81 -1.98 -6.60 17.49
C ALA A 81 -1.12 -5.36 17.75
N LYS A 82 -0.66 -5.19 19.00
CA LYS A 82 0.22 -4.09 19.41
C LYS A 82 1.52 -4.07 18.58
N TYR A 83 2.04 -5.24 18.24
CA TYR A 83 3.09 -5.42 17.25
C TYR A 83 2.74 -6.66 16.42
N SER A 84 2.70 -6.47 15.10
CA SER A 84 2.12 -7.44 14.17
C SER A 84 3.07 -7.77 13.02
N PHE A 85 2.70 -8.75 12.19
CA PHE A 85 3.43 -9.05 10.97
C PHE A 85 3.62 -7.83 10.06
N LEU A 86 2.60 -6.97 9.93
CA LEU A 86 2.73 -5.72 9.16
C LEU A 86 3.72 -4.73 9.80
N HIS A 87 3.81 -4.68 11.14
CA HIS A 87 4.83 -3.87 11.82
C HIS A 87 6.24 -4.39 11.52
N LEU A 88 6.43 -5.71 11.55
CA LEU A 88 7.70 -6.35 11.19
C LEU A 88 8.09 -6.04 9.74
N LYS A 89 7.15 -6.13 8.78
CA LYS A 89 7.39 -5.75 7.38
C LYS A 89 7.85 -4.29 7.26
N ARG A 90 7.20 -3.37 7.98
CA ARG A 90 7.57 -1.93 8.03
C ARG A 90 8.99 -1.75 8.59
N ASP A 91 9.32 -2.42 9.69
CA ASP A 91 10.66 -2.35 10.31
C ASP A 91 11.74 -2.93 9.39
N LEU A 92 11.47 -4.07 8.73
CA LEU A 92 12.35 -4.67 7.72
C LEU A 92 12.60 -3.73 6.54
N LEU A 93 11.54 -3.12 5.98
CA LEU A 93 11.66 -2.17 4.89
C LEU A 93 12.49 -0.94 5.30
N LYS A 94 12.34 -0.44 6.54
CA LYS A 94 13.16 0.66 7.08
C LYS A 94 14.63 0.26 7.23
N GLU A 95 14.92 -0.96 7.69
CA GLU A 95 16.30 -1.47 7.75
C GLU A 95 16.94 -1.61 6.36
N MET A 96 16.19 -2.09 5.38
CA MET A 96 16.64 -2.20 3.98
C MET A 96 16.99 -0.82 3.36
N LEU A 97 16.48 0.30 3.89
CA LEU A 97 16.86 1.64 3.42
C LEU A 97 18.32 1.99 3.71
N LYS A 98 18.96 1.38 4.72
CA LYS A 98 20.37 1.64 5.08
C LYS A 98 21.35 1.15 4.01
N ALA A 99 20.94 0.17 3.20
CA ALA A 99 21.66 -0.32 2.04
C ALA A 99 20.64 -0.67 0.94
N CYS A 100 20.09 0.37 0.30
CA CYS A 100 18.88 0.26 -0.50
C CYS A 100 19.02 -0.71 -1.70
N ASN A 101 18.19 -1.75 -1.68
CA ASN A 101 18.05 -2.74 -2.74
C ASN A 101 16.59 -2.87 -3.22
N PHE A 102 15.74 -1.84 -3.08
CA PHE A 102 14.31 -1.91 -3.43
C PHE A 102 14.02 -2.16 -4.92
N CYS A 103 14.96 -1.86 -5.81
CA CYS A 103 14.78 -2.01 -7.26
C CYS A 103 15.97 -2.73 -7.87
N GLU A 104 15.83 -3.18 -9.11
CA GLU A 104 16.87 -3.89 -9.86
C GLU A 104 18.14 -3.05 -10.12
N ARG A 105 18.12 -1.73 -9.86
CA ARG A 105 19.35 -0.93 -9.84
C ARG A 105 20.29 -1.29 -8.69
N LYS A 106 19.76 -1.91 -7.62
CA LYS A 106 20.49 -2.38 -6.42
C LYS A 106 21.57 -1.40 -5.96
N CYS A 107 21.20 -0.13 -5.84
CA CYS A 107 22.16 0.98 -5.69
C CYS A 107 22.96 0.95 -4.37
N GLY A 108 22.48 0.25 -3.34
CA GLY A 108 23.18 0.07 -2.07
C GLY A 108 23.34 1.33 -1.23
N VAL A 109 22.76 2.47 -1.63
CA VAL A 109 22.89 3.72 -0.89
C VAL A 109 22.15 3.65 0.45
N ASN A 110 22.67 4.35 1.45
CA ASN A 110 21.92 4.66 2.66
C ASN A 110 20.95 5.81 2.39
N ARG A 111 19.65 5.52 2.29
CA ARG A 111 18.60 6.52 1.99
C ARG A 111 18.37 7.55 3.10
N TYR A 112 18.92 7.33 4.29
CA TYR A 112 18.94 8.32 5.37
C TYR A 112 20.03 9.38 5.18
N GLU A 113 21.00 9.13 4.30
CA GLU A 113 22.14 10.02 4.06
C GLU A 113 22.16 10.58 2.63
N THR A 114 21.84 9.75 1.63
CA THR A 114 21.87 10.13 0.21
C THR A 114 20.88 9.33 -0.62
N THR A 115 20.61 9.79 -1.84
CA THR A 115 19.66 9.14 -2.75
C THR A 115 20.35 8.49 -3.94
N GLY A 116 19.79 7.37 -4.41
CA GLY A 116 20.21 6.73 -5.66
C GLY A 116 19.56 7.36 -6.89
N PHE A 117 19.57 6.64 -8.01
CA PHE A 117 18.99 7.12 -9.28
C PHE A 117 17.53 7.58 -9.15
N CYS A 118 16.72 6.88 -8.36
CA CYS A 118 15.30 7.21 -8.20
C CYS A 118 15.05 8.50 -7.41
N ARG A 119 16.09 9.07 -6.77
CA ARG A 119 16.01 10.30 -5.95
C ARG A 119 15.05 10.23 -4.76
N CYS A 120 14.63 9.03 -4.35
CA CYS A 120 13.78 8.85 -3.19
C CYS A 120 14.64 8.70 -1.92
N SER A 121 14.51 9.62 -0.97
CA SER A 121 15.18 9.56 0.34
C SER A 121 14.40 8.68 1.32
N SER A 122 14.77 8.63 2.60
CA SER A 122 13.98 7.96 3.63
C SER A 122 12.59 8.58 3.84
N THR A 123 12.40 9.85 3.46
CA THR A 123 11.11 10.55 3.50
C THR A 123 10.40 10.41 2.16
N SER A 124 9.19 9.86 2.19
CA SER A 124 8.32 9.75 1.02
C SER A 124 7.55 11.05 0.80
N HIS A 125 7.37 11.43 -0.47
CA HIS A 125 6.54 12.56 -0.88
C HIS A 125 5.49 12.12 -1.89
N TYR A 126 4.36 12.83 -1.90
CA TYR A 126 3.31 12.65 -2.88
C TYR A 126 2.85 14.00 -3.43
N SER A 127 2.42 14.00 -4.69
CA SER A 127 1.97 15.20 -5.43
C SER A 127 0.50 15.53 -5.21
N SER A 128 -0.34 14.49 -5.08
CA SER A 128 -1.79 14.65 -4.98
C SER A 128 -2.48 13.39 -4.46
N GLU A 129 -3.65 13.56 -3.85
CA GLU A 129 -4.60 12.48 -3.57
C GLU A 129 -6.01 12.89 -3.98
N PHE A 130 -6.76 12.00 -4.62
CA PHE A 130 -8.14 12.26 -5.03
C PHE A 130 -8.90 10.98 -5.39
N LEU A 131 -10.23 11.07 -5.55
CA LEU A 131 -11.05 9.99 -6.12
C LEU A 131 -10.97 10.03 -7.64
N HIS A 132 -10.23 9.09 -8.22
CA HIS A 132 -10.10 8.93 -9.66
C HIS A 132 -11.32 8.16 -10.23
N LEU A 133 -11.90 8.68 -11.31
CA LEU A 133 -13.10 8.14 -11.96
C LEU A 133 -12.85 7.63 -13.39
N GLY A 134 -11.59 7.63 -13.86
CA GLY A 134 -11.21 7.22 -15.22
C GLY A 134 -10.26 6.01 -15.28
N GLU A 135 -9.72 5.80 -16.49
CA GLU A 135 -8.73 4.77 -16.88
C GLU A 135 -9.21 3.31 -16.82
N GLU A 136 -9.51 2.79 -15.64
CA GLU A 136 -9.79 1.35 -15.41
C GLU A 136 -11.19 1.15 -14.80
N PRO A 137 -12.23 0.85 -15.60
CA PRO A 137 -13.63 0.77 -15.17
C PRO A 137 -13.89 -0.16 -13.97
N GLU A 138 -13.10 -1.20 -13.81
CA GLU A 138 -13.16 -2.16 -12.72
C GLU A 138 -12.69 -1.59 -11.37
N LEU A 139 -11.87 -0.53 -11.38
CA LEU A 139 -11.32 0.09 -10.18
C LEU A 139 -12.10 1.33 -9.73
N VAL A 140 -12.80 2.01 -10.62
CA VAL A 140 -13.46 3.29 -10.32
C VAL A 140 -14.73 3.14 -9.47
N PRO A 141 -14.99 4.04 -8.50
CA PRO A 141 -14.11 5.12 -8.02
C PRO A 141 -12.88 4.58 -7.26
N SER A 142 -11.71 5.14 -7.56
CA SER A 142 -10.41 4.67 -7.07
C SER A 142 -9.69 5.80 -6.31
N HIS A 143 -9.53 5.67 -4.99
CA HIS A 143 -8.77 6.65 -4.21
C HIS A 143 -7.30 6.54 -4.57
N THR A 144 -6.80 7.53 -5.29
CA THR A 144 -5.48 7.48 -5.89
C THR A 144 -4.54 8.42 -5.16
N ILE A 145 -3.39 7.91 -4.73
CA ILE A 145 -2.31 8.68 -4.09
C ILE A 145 -1.10 8.63 -5.03
N PHE A 146 -0.75 9.79 -5.60
CA PHE A 146 0.33 9.94 -6.58
C PHE A 146 1.66 10.28 -5.88
N PHE A 147 2.46 9.27 -5.55
CA PHE A 147 3.81 9.44 -5.03
C PHE A 147 4.74 10.14 -6.04
N ASN A 148 5.64 10.99 -5.55
CA ASN A 148 6.76 11.52 -6.34
C ASN A 148 7.83 10.43 -6.53
N ARG A 149 8.89 10.68 -7.31
CA ARG A 149 10.07 9.80 -7.49
C ARG A 149 9.78 8.48 -8.23
N CYS A 150 10.69 8.07 -9.11
CA CYS A 150 10.53 6.87 -9.95
C CYS A 150 11.89 6.22 -10.24
N THR A 151 11.90 4.91 -10.45
CA THR A 151 13.09 4.15 -10.91
C THR A 151 13.42 4.35 -12.37
N PHE A 152 12.51 4.93 -13.15
CA PHE A 152 12.64 5.20 -14.57
C PHE A 152 12.69 6.70 -14.89
N ALA A 153 13.17 6.99 -16.09
CA ALA A 153 13.19 8.32 -16.69
C ALA A 153 12.62 8.22 -18.12
N CYS A 154 11.37 7.76 -18.24
CA CYS A 154 10.73 7.51 -19.53
C CYS A 154 10.65 8.81 -20.34
N VAL A 155 11.08 8.76 -21.61
CA VAL A 155 11.01 9.91 -22.54
C VAL A 155 9.58 10.37 -22.83
N PHE A 156 8.59 9.52 -22.53
CA PHE A 156 7.16 9.74 -22.71
C PHE A 156 6.39 9.76 -21.37
N CYS A 157 7.06 10.07 -20.25
CA CYS A 157 6.40 10.08 -18.94
C CYS A 157 5.29 11.14 -18.88
N GLN A 158 4.03 10.70 -18.72
CA GLN A 158 2.87 11.59 -18.58
C GLN A 158 2.92 12.43 -17.29
N ASN A 159 3.60 11.89 -16.27
CA ASN A 159 3.70 12.49 -14.93
C ASN A 159 5.10 13.08 -14.67
N TYR A 160 5.86 13.41 -15.72
CA TYR A 160 7.24 13.91 -15.59
C TYR A 160 7.37 15.05 -14.57
N ASP A 161 6.43 15.99 -14.61
CA ASP A 161 6.44 17.21 -13.79
C ASP A 161 6.35 16.92 -12.29
N ILE A 162 5.68 15.83 -11.89
CA ILE A 162 5.55 15.43 -10.48
C ILE A 162 6.64 14.45 -10.05
N VAL A 163 7.27 13.69 -10.95
CA VAL A 163 8.26 12.67 -10.55
C VAL A 163 9.51 13.30 -9.92
N TYR A 164 9.89 14.49 -10.38
CA TYR A 164 11.16 15.11 -9.97
C TYR A 164 11.04 16.17 -8.86
N THR A 165 9.87 16.32 -8.25
CA THR A 165 9.62 17.21 -7.11
C THR A 165 9.51 16.44 -5.79
N ASP A 166 9.47 17.17 -4.68
CA ASP A 166 9.09 16.68 -3.35
C ASP A 166 7.95 17.59 -2.85
N ASP A 167 6.71 17.30 -3.27
CA ASP A 167 5.60 18.25 -3.12
C ASP A 167 5.04 18.29 -1.69
N MET A 168 4.46 17.17 -1.23
CA MET A 168 3.93 17.02 0.13
C MET A 168 4.55 15.80 0.81
N VAL A 169 4.94 15.95 2.08
CA VAL A 169 5.42 14.81 2.88
C VAL A 169 4.27 13.82 3.06
N ALA A 170 4.52 12.54 2.74
CA ALA A 170 3.56 11.46 2.91
C ALA A 170 3.48 11.05 4.39
N ASN A 171 2.77 11.84 5.20
CA ASN A 171 2.50 11.51 6.60
C ASN A 171 1.60 10.26 6.70
N PRO A 172 2.05 9.17 7.36
CA PRO A 172 1.30 7.92 7.40
C PRO A 172 -0.09 8.01 8.04
N GLU A 173 -0.21 8.71 9.17
CA GLU A 173 -1.46 8.85 9.90
C GLU A 173 -2.49 9.69 9.13
N GLU A 174 -2.05 10.79 8.51
CA GLU A 174 -2.90 11.65 7.70
C GLU A 174 -3.41 10.93 6.45
N LEU A 175 -2.53 10.26 5.70
CA LEU A 175 -2.93 9.51 4.51
C LEU A 175 -3.84 8.33 4.86
N ALA A 176 -3.61 7.65 5.98
CA ALA A 176 -4.50 6.59 6.46
C ALA A 176 -5.90 7.14 6.81
N MET A 177 -5.98 8.29 7.47
CA MET A 177 -7.24 8.98 7.73
C MET A 177 -7.97 9.31 6.43
N LEU A 178 -7.25 9.83 5.43
CA LEU A 178 -7.82 10.16 4.12
C LEU A 178 -8.33 8.90 3.40
N ILE A 179 -7.60 7.78 3.45
CA ILE A 179 -8.08 6.49 2.92
C ILE A 179 -9.41 6.08 3.56
N ASP A 180 -9.53 6.16 4.89
CA ASP A 180 -10.77 5.84 5.59
C ASP A 180 -11.91 6.84 5.30
N VAL A 181 -11.59 8.11 5.01
CA VAL A 181 -12.55 9.10 4.52
C VAL A 181 -13.03 8.75 3.11
N ARG A 182 -12.12 8.46 2.17
CA ARG A 182 -12.45 8.10 0.78
C ARG A 182 -13.21 6.79 0.68
N TYR A 183 -12.89 5.80 1.52
CA TYR A 183 -13.66 4.58 1.67
C TYR A 183 -15.13 4.87 1.99
N ARG A 184 -15.39 5.74 3.00
CA ARG A 184 -16.75 6.17 3.37
C ARG A 184 -17.44 7.01 2.30
N GLN A 185 -16.69 7.65 1.42
CA GLN A 185 -17.20 8.36 0.24
C GLN A 185 -17.50 7.42 -0.95
N GLY A 186 -17.28 6.11 -0.81
CA GLY A 186 -17.59 5.11 -1.84
C GLY A 186 -16.40 4.68 -2.70
N SER A 187 -15.16 4.98 -2.27
CA SER A 187 -13.98 4.43 -2.94
C SER A 187 -13.96 2.91 -2.88
N ARG A 188 -13.67 2.27 -4.01
CA ARG A 188 -13.59 0.80 -4.11
C ARG A 188 -12.21 0.25 -3.76
N ASN A 189 -11.21 1.12 -3.66
CA ASN A 189 -9.84 0.77 -3.30
C ASN A 189 -9.05 2.00 -2.85
N VAL A 190 -7.86 1.75 -2.30
CA VAL A 190 -6.76 2.72 -2.32
C VAL A 190 -5.75 2.27 -3.37
N ASN A 191 -5.34 3.17 -4.25
CA ASN A 191 -4.41 2.98 -5.32
C ASN A 191 -3.15 3.81 -5.08
N PHE A 192 -2.05 3.13 -4.77
CA PHE A 192 -0.73 3.75 -4.68
C PHE A 192 -0.10 3.75 -6.07
N VAL A 193 0.11 4.94 -6.62
CA VAL A 193 0.59 5.17 -7.99
C VAL A 193 1.50 6.41 -8.02
N GLY A 194 1.90 6.85 -9.21
CA GLY A 194 2.54 8.14 -9.43
C GLY A 194 3.83 7.97 -10.19
N GLY A 195 4.94 8.35 -9.56
CA GLY A 195 6.26 7.96 -10.04
C GLY A 195 6.44 6.45 -9.98
N ASN A 196 6.56 5.88 -8.79
CA ASN A 196 6.47 4.43 -8.58
C ASN A 196 6.32 4.08 -7.07
N PRO A 197 5.27 3.35 -6.63
CA PRO A 197 5.02 3.07 -5.21
C PRO A 197 6.11 2.20 -4.54
N ASP A 198 6.85 1.38 -5.31
CA ASP A 198 7.91 0.50 -4.79
C ASP A 198 8.94 1.25 -3.92
N GLN A 199 9.30 2.47 -4.32
CA GLN A 199 10.30 3.27 -3.60
C GLN A 199 9.78 3.79 -2.26
N HIS A 200 8.47 3.72 -2.04
CA HIS A 200 7.75 4.22 -0.87
C HIS A 200 7.19 3.09 0.00
N ALA A 201 7.58 1.83 -0.26
CA ALA A 201 7.01 0.67 0.42
C ALA A 201 7.07 0.75 1.95
N HIS A 202 8.15 1.31 2.51
CA HIS A 202 8.27 1.53 3.96
C HIS A 202 7.19 2.47 4.50
N THR A 203 6.90 3.56 3.78
CA THR A 203 5.84 4.51 4.12
C THR A 203 4.46 3.90 3.89
N ILE A 204 4.25 3.17 2.79
CA ILE A 204 2.97 2.54 2.49
C ILE A 204 2.62 1.48 3.54
N ALA A 205 3.58 0.66 3.98
CA ALA A 205 3.36 -0.27 5.08
C ALA A 205 2.92 0.46 6.37
N GLU A 206 3.52 1.63 6.65
CA GLU A 206 3.17 2.47 7.80
C GLU A 206 1.79 3.15 7.66
N ILE A 207 1.40 3.57 6.46
CA ILE A 207 0.04 4.04 6.16
C ILE A 207 -0.96 2.93 6.47
N LEU A 208 -0.74 1.72 5.93
CA LEU A 208 -1.67 0.60 6.08
C LEU A 208 -1.81 0.12 7.53
N LEU A 209 -0.78 0.28 8.38
CA LEU A 209 -0.89 0.07 9.82
C LEU A 209 -1.96 0.96 10.46
N ASN A 210 -2.16 2.17 9.95
CA ASN A 210 -3.10 3.14 10.49
C ASN A 210 -4.51 3.06 9.84
N VAL A 211 -4.65 2.46 8.65
CA VAL A 211 -5.96 2.31 7.96
C VAL A 211 -6.90 1.36 8.71
N ARG A 212 -8.12 1.81 9.01
CA ARG A 212 -9.12 1.01 9.73
C ARG A 212 -10.05 0.23 8.82
N SER A 213 -10.38 0.77 7.65
CA SER A 213 -11.30 0.19 6.68
C SER A 213 -10.77 -1.12 6.08
N ASN A 214 -11.69 -2.04 5.79
CA ASN A 214 -11.41 -3.23 4.99
C ASN A 214 -11.52 -2.88 3.50
N ILE A 215 -10.48 -2.25 2.97
CA ILE A 215 -10.44 -1.73 1.60
C ILE A 215 -9.40 -2.49 0.76
N PRO A 216 -9.66 -2.80 -0.52
CA PRO A 216 -8.62 -3.31 -1.42
C PRO A 216 -7.47 -2.31 -1.58
N VAL A 217 -6.26 -2.84 -1.74
CA VAL A 217 -5.07 -2.06 -2.09
C VAL A 217 -4.69 -2.40 -3.51
N VAL A 218 -4.56 -1.37 -4.35
CA VAL A 218 -4.04 -1.45 -5.70
C VAL A 218 -2.61 -0.89 -5.66
N TRP A 219 -1.67 -1.67 -6.17
CA TRP A 219 -0.26 -1.32 -6.25
C TRP A 219 0.10 -1.08 -7.72
N ASN A 220 -0.09 0.14 -8.19
CA ASN A 220 0.13 0.50 -9.59
C ASN A 220 1.60 0.88 -9.78
N SER A 221 2.39 -0.14 -10.09
CA SER A 221 3.85 -0.09 -10.18
C SER A 221 4.34 -0.37 -11.60
N ASN A 222 5.53 0.14 -11.92
CA ASN A 222 6.26 -0.25 -13.12
C ASN A 222 6.92 -1.64 -13.02
N MET A 223 6.78 -2.32 -11.87
CA MET A 223 7.29 -3.67 -11.56
C MET A 223 8.81 -3.82 -11.70
N TYR A 224 9.56 -2.71 -11.67
CA TYR A 224 11.02 -2.72 -11.64
C TYR A 224 11.56 -2.71 -10.20
N HIS A 225 10.94 -3.52 -9.34
CA HIS A 225 11.40 -3.79 -7.99
C HIS A 225 12.30 -5.02 -7.94
N SER A 226 13.03 -5.17 -6.84
CA SER A 226 13.83 -6.36 -6.60
C SER A 226 13.03 -7.55 -6.08
N GLU A 227 13.59 -8.75 -6.17
CA GLU A 227 13.06 -9.94 -5.50
C GLU A 227 13.03 -9.76 -3.97
N GLU A 228 14.02 -9.06 -3.41
CA GLU A 228 14.08 -8.76 -1.98
C GLU A 228 12.91 -7.86 -1.54
N LEU A 229 12.55 -6.85 -2.34
CA LEU A 229 11.36 -6.04 -2.05
C LEU A 229 10.08 -6.86 -2.23
N ALA A 230 9.99 -7.63 -3.32
CA ALA A 230 8.85 -8.49 -3.63
C ALA A 230 8.55 -9.46 -2.47
N ASP A 231 9.59 -10.10 -1.91
CA ASP A 231 9.41 -11.02 -0.80
C ASP A 231 8.71 -10.37 0.39
N VAL A 232 9.01 -9.09 0.66
CA VAL A 232 8.44 -8.36 1.79
C VAL A 232 7.05 -7.83 1.50
N ILE A 233 6.74 -7.33 0.29
CA ILE A 233 5.46 -6.67 0.03
C ILE A 233 4.34 -7.59 -0.47
N GLU A 234 4.66 -8.77 -1.04
CA GLU A 234 3.68 -9.71 -1.63
C GLU A 234 3.15 -10.80 -0.67
#